data_AF-A0A0U5EYB3-F1
#
_entry.id   AF-A0A0U5EYB3-F1
#
_cell.length_a   1.000
_cell.length_b   1.000
_cell.length_c   1.000
_cell.angle_alpha   90.00
_cell.angle_beta   90.00
_cell.angle_gamma   90.00
#
_symmetry.space_group_name_H-M   'P 1'
#
loop_
_entity.id
_entity.type
_entity.pdbx_description
1 polymer ?
#
loop_
_entity_poly.entity_id
_entity_poly.type
_entity_poly.pdbx_seq_one_letter_code
_entity_poly.pdbx_strand_id
1 'polypeptide(L)'
;MGGLLDTNMMSITGNADFASDFNMIFDPEAAHITLTAPWASITVVGNISNDVMMTKDYMAKITKKATPVTGYLSKYYSPLPMWDEMAAAITADPSLVQQSVKAYMDIDISKGIHYGHAHVWPKDLAPRTMHVREVTIVQKIDAERFLTSFVQQAQSL
;
A
#
# COMPACT_ATOMS: atom_id res chain seq x y z
N MET A 1 -30.70 14.74 6.22
CA MET A 1 -29.82 13.87 7.02
C MET A 1 -28.42 14.05 6.47
N GLY A 2 -27.43 14.40 7.30
CA GLY A 2 -26.14 14.92 6.83
C GLY A 2 -25.02 14.81 7.86
N GLY A 3 -23.78 14.88 7.38
CA GLY A 3 -22.55 14.76 8.17
C GLY A 3 -21.42 14.09 7.41
N LEU A 4 -21.69 12.96 6.72
CA LEU A 4 -20.70 12.13 6.00
C LEU A 4 -19.39 11.97 6.78
N LEU A 5 -19.51 11.53 8.03
CA LEU A 5 -18.39 11.53 8.99
C LEU A 5 -17.62 10.21 9.01
N ASP A 6 -17.92 9.25 8.15
CA ASP A 6 -17.41 7.87 8.25
C ASP A 6 -15.87 7.81 8.34
N THR A 7 -15.17 8.55 7.47
CA THR A 7 -13.71 8.61 7.48
C THR A 7 -13.17 9.23 8.76
N ASN A 8 -13.73 10.36 9.21
CA ASN A 8 -13.31 11.04 10.44
C ASN A 8 -13.65 10.21 11.69
N MET A 9 -14.76 9.46 11.66
CA MET A 9 -15.13 8.52 12.71
C MET A 9 -14.10 7.39 12.81
N MET A 10 -13.66 6.84 11.68
CA MET A 10 -12.61 5.81 11.68
C MET A 10 -11.26 6.33 12.22
N SER A 11 -10.95 7.61 12.04
CA SER A 11 -9.76 8.22 12.65
C SER A 11 -9.82 8.33 14.18
N ILE A 12 -11.02 8.32 14.79
CA ILE A 12 -11.17 8.40 16.26
C ILE A 12 -11.51 7.07 16.91
N THR A 13 -12.20 6.16 16.21
CA THR A 13 -12.62 4.86 16.75
C THR A 13 -11.78 3.69 16.26
N GLY A 14 -11.04 3.88 15.17
CA GLY A 14 -10.22 2.85 14.52
C GLY A 14 -8.75 3.24 14.48
N ASN A 15 -8.20 3.39 13.28
CA ASN A 15 -6.82 3.79 13.07
C ASN A 15 -6.74 5.31 12.93
N ALA A 16 -5.96 5.99 13.77
CA ALA A 16 -5.77 7.45 13.66
C ALA A 16 -5.27 7.88 12.27
N ASP A 17 -4.49 7.02 11.60
CA ASP A 17 -3.93 7.24 10.27
C ASP A 17 -4.81 6.64 9.15
N PHE A 18 -6.09 6.33 9.41
CA PHE A 18 -6.99 5.64 8.47
C PHE A 18 -7.09 6.28 7.07
N ALA A 19 -6.82 7.59 6.95
CA ALA A 19 -6.86 8.33 5.69
C ALA A 19 -5.51 8.96 5.30
N SER A 20 -4.42 8.54 5.95
CA SER A 20 -3.09 9.12 5.78
C SER A 20 -2.14 8.11 5.15
N ASP A 21 -1.49 8.49 4.05
CA ASP A 21 -0.38 7.76 3.44
C ASP A 21 0.81 8.70 3.35
N PHE A 22 1.90 8.37 4.05
CA PHE A 22 3.07 9.23 4.12
C PHE A 22 3.68 9.52 2.74
N ASN A 23 3.70 8.54 1.83
CA ASN A 23 4.32 8.72 0.51
C ASN A 23 3.52 9.74 -0.31
N MET A 24 2.19 9.69 -0.22
CA MET A 24 1.31 10.62 -0.92
C MET A 24 1.34 12.01 -0.30
N ILE A 25 1.42 12.10 1.04
CA ILE A 25 1.52 13.38 1.77
C ILE A 25 2.88 14.06 1.57
N PHE A 26 3.94 13.27 1.40
CA PHE A 26 5.30 13.78 1.25
C PHE A 26 5.46 14.62 -0.03
N ASP A 27 4.86 14.18 -1.13
CA ASP A 27 4.82 14.93 -2.40
C ASP A 27 3.49 14.68 -3.16
N PRO A 28 2.41 15.39 -2.78
CA PRO A 28 1.10 15.23 -3.39
C PRO A 28 1.08 15.54 -4.88
N GLU A 29 1.84 16.55 -5.31
CA GLU A 29 1.95 16.95 -6.71
C GLU A 29 2.59 15.86 -7.56
N ALA A 30 3.69 15.25 -7.11
CA ALA A 30 4.31 14.13 -7.80
C ALA A 30 3.39 12.90 -7.88
N ALA A 31 2.65 12.63 -6.81
CA ALA A 31 1.65 11.56 -6.79
C ALA A 31 0.52 11.81 -7.79
N HIS A 32 -0.04 13.02 -7.83
CA HIS A 32 -1.04 13.44 -8.82
C HIS A 32 -0.54 13.29 -10.26
N ILE A 33 0.68 13.77 -10.55
CA ILE A 33 1.31 13.62 -11.87
C ILE A 33 1.43 12.13 -12.24
N THR A 34 1.86 11.29 -11.30
CA THR A 34 2.03 9.86 -11.50
C THR A 34 0.70 9.17 -11.81
N LEU A 35 -0.36 9.48 -11.06
CA LEU A 35 -1.68 8.86 -11.20
C LEU A 35 -2.40 9.30 -12.48
N THR A 36 -2.16 10.52 -12.97
CA THR A 36 -2.81 11.06 -14.18
C THR A 36 -2.01 10.82 -15.47
N ALA A 37 -0.74 10.41 -15.36
CA ALA A 37 0.12 10.08 -16.49
C ALA A 37 -0.35 8.84 -17.28
N PRO A 38 0.00 8.73 -18.59
CA PRO A 38 -0.52 7.72 -19.50
C PRO A 38 0.12 6.32 -19.36
N TRP A 39 0.16 5.79 -18.15
CA TRP A 39 0.60 4.43 -17.89
C TRP A 39 -0.37 3.38 -18.47
N ALA A 40 0.16 2.20 -18.81
CA ALA A 40 -0.65 1.06 -19.23
C ALA A 40 -1.55 0.56 -18.09
N SER A 41 -1.04 0.57 -16.87
CA SER A 41 -1.76 0.21 -15.66
C SER A 41 -1.03 0.75 -14.42
N ILE A 42 -1.78 1.08 -13.37
CA ILE A 42 -1.25 1.35 -12.04
C ILE A 42 -1.92 0.38 -11.06
N THR A 43 -1.11 -0.25 -10.21
CA THR A 43 -1.57 -1.09 -9.10
C THR A 43 -1.24 -0.41 -7.79
N VAL A 44 -2.24 -0.17 -6.94
CA VAL A 44 -2.10 0.51 -5.66
C VAL A 44 -2.16 -0.52 -4.53
N VAL A 45 -1.11 -0.57 -3.72
CA VAL A 45 -0.95 -1.46 -2.57
C VAL A 45 -0.97 -0.60 -1.31
N GLY A 46 -2.16 -0.24 -0.84
CA GLY A 46 -2.33 0.65 0.32
C GLY A 46 -2.75 -0.10 1.57
N ASN A 47 -4.03 -0.42 1.66
CA ASN A 47 -4.65 -0.72 2.95
C ASN A 47 -4.29 -2.11 3.54
N ILE A 48 -3.91 -3.07 2.69
CA ILE A 48 -3.73 -4.48 3.09
C ILE A 48 -2.40 -4.77 3.79
N SER A 49 -1.41 -3.90 3.64
CA SER A 49 -0.06 -4.13 4.16
C SER A 49 0.02 -4.02 5.67
N ASN A 50 -0.91 -3.29 6.30
CA ASN A 50 -0.95 -3.11 7.75
C ASN A 50 -1.20 -4.43 8.51
N ASP A 51 -1.77 -5.44 7.84
CA ASP A 51 -2.08 -6.74 8.45
C ASP A 51 -0.89 -7.71 8.45
N VAL A 52 0.19 -7.40 7.71
CA VAL A 52 1.36 -8.27 7.57
C VAL A 52 2.59 -7.61 8.15
N MET A 53 2.94 -8.03 9.37
CA MET A 53 4.02 -7.43 10.16
C MET A 53 5.32 -8.23 10.08
N MET A 54 6.45 -7.52 10.02
CA MET A 54 7.79 -8.10 10.22
C MET A 54 8.03 -8.38 11.72
N THR A 55 7.27 -9.30 12.31
CA THR A 55 7.36 -9.61 13.74
C THR A 55 8.72 -10.20 14.12
N LYS A 56 9.09 -10.12 15.40
CA LYS A 56 10.32 -10.72 15.91
C LYS A 56 10.39 -12.23 15.64
N ASP A 57 9.26 -12.94 15.82
CA ASP A 57 9.17 -14.37 15.56
C ASP A 57 9.33 -14.70 14.08
N TYR A 58 8.80 -13.84 13.21
CA TYR A 58 8.99 -13.98 11.77
C TYR A 58 10.44 -13.70 11.37
N MET A 59 11.07 -12.67 11.92
CA MET A 59 12.50 -12.41 11.72
C MET A 59 13.36 -13.57 12.22
N ALA A 60 12.99 -14.21 13.34
CA ALA A 60 13.66 -15.42 13.83
C ALA A 60 13.55 -16.60 12.84
N LYS A 61 12.50 -16.68 12.02
CA LYS A 61 12.42 -17.65 10.91
C LYS A 61 13.38 -17.30 9.78
N ILE A 62 13.47 -16.01 9.41
CA ILE A 62 14.39 -15.52 8.38
C ILE A 62 15.84 -15.85 8.76
N THR A 63 16.24 -15.56 10.00
CA THR A 63 17.63 -15.74 10.47
C THR A 63 18.04 -17.17 10.80
N LYS A 64 17.15 -18.17 10.60
CA LYS A 64 17.53 -19.59 10.72
C LYS A 64 18.67 -20.00 9.78
N LYS A 65 18.83 -19.28 8.66
CA LYS A 65 19.99 -19.42 7.77
C LYS A 65 20.77 -18.11 7.78
N ALA A 66 22.05 -18.18 8.13
CA ALA A 66 22.93 -17.03 8.11
C ALA A 66 23.43 -16.78 6.69
N THR A 67 23.02 -15.65 6.11
CA THR A 67 23.50 -15.13 4.83
C THR A 67 23.79 -13.64 4.98
N PRO A 68 24.49 -12.99 4.03
CA PRO A 68 24.66 -11.54 4.06
C PRO A 68 23.32 -10.78 4.15
N VAL A 69 22.29 -11.27 3.44
CA VAL A 69 20.95 -10.66 3.45
C VAL A 69 20.24 -10.87 4.78
N THR A 70 20.19 -12.09 5.32
CA THR A 70 19.52 -12.31 6.62
C THR A 70 20.24 -11.59 7.76
N GLY A 71 21.57 -11.49 7.70
CA GLY A 71 22.36 -10.68 8.61
C GLY A 71 22.00 -9.19 8.55
N TYR A 72 21.93 -8.63 7.35
CA TYR A 72 21.51 -7.24 7.14
C TYR A 72 20.10 -6.98 7.69
N LEU A 73 19.13 -7.81 7.32
CA LEU A 73 17.74 -7.69 7.79
C LEU A 73 17.67 -7.74 9.32
N SER A 74 18.34 -8.71 9.95
CA SER A 74 18.34 -8.84 11.41
C SER A 74 18.90 -7.63 12.15
N LYS A 75 19.84 -6.90 11.53
CA LYS A 75 20.51 -5.75 12.13
C LYS A 75 19.71 -4.46 12.01
N TYR A 76 18.98 -4.28 10.90
CA TYR A 76 18.38 -3.00 10.55
C TYR A 76 16.84 -3.00 10.55
N TYR A 77 16.19 -4.16 10.72
CA TYR A 77 14.72 -4.18 10.76
C TYR A 77 14.15 -3.51 12.01
N SER A 78 12.92 -3.03 11.85
CA SER A 78 12.01 -2.67 12.92
C SER A 78 10.74 -3.52 12.75
N PRO A 79 10.02 -3.89 13.83
CA PRO A 79 8.79 -4.67 13.73
C PRO A 79 7.63 -3.82 13.22
N LEU A 80 7.69 -3.45 11.95
CA LEU A 80 6.72 -2.64 11.22
C LEU A 80 5.98 -3.50 10.18
N PRO A 81 4.85 -2.99 9.63
CA PRO A 81 4.21 -3.62 8.49
C PRO A 81 5.15 -3.70 7.29
N MET A 82 4.96 -4.75 6.49
CA MET A 82 5.78 -5.05 5.31
C MET A 82 5.23 -4.34 4.06
N TRP A 83 5.16 -3.00 4.09
CA TRP A 83 4.57 -2.18 3.03
C TRP A 83 5.29 -2.36 1.69
N ASP A 84 6.57 -2.01 1.65
CA ASP A 84 7.38 -2.00 0.43
C ASP A 84 7.70 -3.42 -0.04
N GLU A 85 7.93 -4.34 0.90
CA GLU A 85 8.18 -5.75 0.59
C GLU A 85 6.97 -6.39 -0.09
N MET A 86 5.76 -6.04 0.34
CA MET A 86 4.53 -6.51 -0.28
C MET A 86 4.35 -5.95 -1.69
N ALA A 87 4.57 -4.64 -1.87
CA ALA A 87 4.52 -4.01 -3.20
C ALA A 87 5.53 -4.63 -4.17
N ALA A 88 6.75 -4.89 -3.70
CA ALA A 88 7.79 -5.57 -4.47
C ALA A 88 7.39 -7.01 -4.82
N ALA A 89 6.84 -7.76 -3.87
CA ALA A 89 6.40 -9.14 -4.10
C ALA A 89 5.24 -9.23 -5.10
N ILE A 90 4.24 -8.34 -5.01
CA ILE A 90 3.13 -8.26 -5.99
C ILE A 90 3.65 -7.90 -7.38
N THR A 91 4.64 -7.01 -7.45
CA THR A 91 5.26 -6.65 -8.74
C THR A 91 5.97 -7.85 -9.37
N ALA A 92 6.68 -8.65 -8.56
CA ALA A 92 7.38 -9.85 -9.02
C ALA A 92 6.42 -11.01 -9.34
N ASP A 93 5.35 -11.19 -8.56
CA ASP A 93 4.34 -12.23 -8.73
C ASP A 93 2.92 -11.66 -8.51
N PRO A 94 2.27 -11.15 -9.57
CA PRO A 94 0.92 -10.60 -9.47
C PRO A 94 -0.14 -11.61 -9.05
N SER A 95 0.14 -12.92 -9.16
CA SER A 95 -0.80 -13.96 -8.75
C SER A 95 -0.96 -14.08 -7.22
N LEU A 96 -0.18 -13.31 -6.44
CA LEU A 96 -0.38 -13.15 -5.00
C LEU A 96 -1.69 -12.41 -4.69
N VAL A 97 -2.19 -11.60 -5.62
CA VAL A 97 -3.43 -10.83 -5.44
C VAL A 97 -4.64 -11.77 -5.55
N GLN A 98 -5.36 -11.95 -4.44
CA GLN A 98 -6.58 -12.75 -4.38
C GLN A 98 -7.84 -11.92 -4.70
N GLN A 99 -7.84 -10.64 -4.31
CA GLN A 99 -8.94 -9.72 -4.55
C GLN A 99 -8.43 -8.31 -4.84
N SER A 100 -9.04 -7.66 -5.82
CA SER A 100 -8.76 -6.27 -6.18
C SER A 100 -10.03 -5.59 -6.68
N VAL A 101 -10.01 -4.26 -6.71
CA VAL A 101 -11.08 -3.44 -7.28
C VAL A 101 -10.50 -2.45 -8.27
N LYS A 102 -11.20 -2.25 -9.39
CA LYS A 102 -10.91 -1.16 -10.32
C LYS A 102 -11.60 0.10 -9.85
N ALA A 103 -10.85 1.18 -9.72
CA ALA A 103 -11.36 2.48 -9.32
C ALA A 103 -10.64 3.58 -10.10
N TYR A 104 -11.20 4.79 -10.08
CA TYR A 104 -10.44 5.99 -10.44
C TYR A 104 -9.89 6.59 -9.16
N MET A 105 -8.64 7.03 -9.18
CA MET A 105 -7.96 7.55 -8.00
C MET A 105 -7.15 8.79 -8.35
N ASP A 106 -7.07 9.72 -7.42
CA ASP A 106 -6.16 10.86 -7.47
C ASP A 106 -5.81 11.33 -6.05
N ILE A 107 -4.81 12.20 -5.94
CA ILE A 107 -4.41 12.86 -4.69
C ILE A 107 -4.91 14.31 -4.66
N ASP A 108 -5.46 14.73 -3.53
CA ASP A 108 -5.84 16.13 -3.33
C ASP A 108 -4.60 17.03 -3.20
N ILE A 109 -4.39 17.87 -4.21
CA ILE A 109 -3.32 18.88 -4.26
C ILE A 109 -3.83 20.29 -3.91
N SER A 110 -5.08 20.42 -3.46
CA SER A 110 -5.61 21.68 -2.97
C SER A 110 -5.00 22.03 -1.61
N LYS A 111 -4.71 23.31 -1.40
CA LYS A 111 -4.09 23.81 -0.16
C LYS A 111 -5.12 23.86 0.98
N GLY A 112 -5.50 22.69 1.50
CA GLY A 112 -6.49 22.51 2.55
C GLY A 112 -6.16 21.33 3.47
N ILE A 113 -7.10 21.00 4.36
CA ILE A 113 -6.95 19.93 5.37
C ILE A 113 -6.85 18.51 4.78
N HIS A 114 -7.14 18.38 3.48
CA HIS A 114 -7.08 17.12 2.74
C HIS A 114 -5.84 17.04 1.83
N TYR A 115 -4.95 18.03 1.86
CA TYR A 115 -3.73 18.03 1.05
C TYR A 115 -2.92 16.74 1.27
N GLY A 116 -2.66 15.99 0.19
CA GLY A 116 -1.97 14.70 0.23
C GLY A 116 -2.87 13.49 0.47
N HIS A 117 -4.18 13.67 0.66
CA HIS A 117 -5.11 12.57 0.85
C HIS A 117 -5.57 11.97 -0.48
N ALA A 118 -5.68 10.65 -0.51
CA ALA A 118 -6.22 9.91 -1.64
C ALA A 118 -7.74 10.01 -1.71
N HIS A 119 -8.26 10.21 -2.93
CA HIS A 119 -9.68 10.09 -3.23
C HIS A 119 -9.90 9.04 -4.30
N VAL A 120 -10.96 8.25 -4.13
CA VAL A 120 -11.33 7.17 -5.06
C VAL A 120 -12.78 7.30 -5.51
N TRP A 121 -13.02 7.00 -6.78
CA TRP A 121 -14.35 7.06 -7.40
C TRP A 121 -14.64 5.79 -8.19
N PRO A 122 -15.91 5.34 -8.21
CA PRO A 122 -16.35 4.39 -9.23
C PRO A 122 -16.34 5.06 -10.61
N LYS A 123 -16.23 4.25 -11.66
CA LYS A 123 -16.11 4.71 -13.06
C LYS A 123 -17.15 5.75 -13.48
N ASP A 124 -18.38 5.63 -13.00
CA ASP A 124 -19.49 6.50 -13.42
C ASP A 124 -19.52 7.85 -12.68
N LEU A 125 -18.79 7.96 -11.55
CA LEU A 125 -18.69 9.19 -10.76
C LEU A 125 -17.30 9.84 -10.84
N ALA A 126 -16.37 9.24 -11.59
CA ALA A 126 -15.01 9.75 -11.73
C ALA A 126 -15.01 11.13 -12.40
N PRO A 127 -14.32 12.14 -11.83
CA PRO A 127 -14.25 13.49 -12.39
C PRO A 127 -13.36 13.53 -13.62
N ARG A 128 -13.88 13.13 -14.79
CA ARG A 128 -13.10 12.98 -16.03
C ARG A 128 -12.39 14.26 -16.49
N THR A 129 -12.90 15.43 -16.09
CA THR A 129 -12.28 16.74 -16.36
C THR A 129 -10.95 16.94 -15.63
N MET A 130 -10.68 16.17 -14.57
CA MET A 130 -9.40 16.14 -13.85
C MET A 130 -8.41 15.14 -14.48
N HIS A 131 -8.74 14.53 -15.61
CA HIS A 131 -7.90 13.54 -16.29
C HIS A 131 -7.50 12.32 -15.43
N VAL A 132 -8.27 12.03 -14.38
CA VAL A 132 -8.09 10.86 -13.53
C VAL A 132 -8.13 9.57 -14.35
N ARG A 133 -7.31 8.59 -13.94
CA ARG A 133 -7.16 7.30 -14.63
C ARG A 133 -7.59 6.14 -13.75
N GLU A 134 -7.92 5.04 -14.41
CA GLU A 134 -8.28 3.80 -13.72
C GLU A 134 -7.02 3.18 -13.10
N VAL A 135 -7.13 2.80 -11.84
CA VAL A 135 -6.13 2.07 -11.07
C VAL A 135 -6.72 0.75 -10.57
N THR A 136 -5.86 -0.23 -10.30
CA THR A 136 -6.24 -1.47 -9.61
C THR A 136 -5.82 -1.37 -8.15
N ILE A 137 -6.78 -1.34 -7.23
CA ILE A 137 -6.52 -1.27 -5.79
C ILE A 137 -6.57 -2.70 -5.23
N VAL A 138 -5.50 -3.12 -4.58
CA VAL A 138 -5.40 -4.47 -4.00
C VAL A 138 -6.19 -4.52 -2.69
N GLN A 139 -7.11 -5.48 -2.59
CA GLN A 139 -7.99 -5.67 -1.44
C GLN A 139 -7.62 -6.90 -0.59
N LYS A 140 -6.96 -7.90 -1.18
CA LYS A 140 -6.51 -9.09 -0.48
C LYS A 140 -5.37 -9.80 -1.21
N ILE A 141 -4.41 -10.33 -0.45
CA ILE A 141 -3.33 -11.18 -0.97
C ILE A 141 -3.30 -12.56 -0.30
N ASP A 142 -2.57 -13.48 -0.91
CA ASP A 142 -2.11 -14.73 -0.30
C ASP A 142 -0.92 -14.44 0.64
N ALA A 143 -1.23 -14.05 1.88
CA ALA A 143 -0.23 -13.67 2.87
C ALA A 143 0.71 -14.83 3.27
N GLU A 144 0.21 -16.06 3.31
CA GLU A 144 1.03 -17.23 3.66
C GLU A 144 2.06 -17.51 2.57
N ARG A 145 1.65 -17.46 1.30
CA ARG A 145 2.57 -17.64 0.17
C ARG A 145 3.58 -16.51 0.09
N PHE A 146 3.14 -15.26 0.33
CA PHE A 146 4.03 -14.10 0.44
C PHE A 146 5.12 -14.31 1.50
N LEU A 147 4.74 -14.63 2.74
CA LEU A 147 5.69 -14.82 3.85
C LEU A 147 6.63 -16.00 3.59
N THR A 148 6.10 -17.12 3.10
CA THR A 148 6.92 -18.28 2.73
C THR A 148 7.96 -17.93 1.67
N SER A 149 7.54 -17.24 0.59
CA SER A 149 8.42 -16.80 -0.49
C SER A 149 9.48 -15.83 0.01
N PHE A 150 9.10 -14.86 0.83
CA PHE A 150 10.04 -13.86 1.36
C PHE A 150 11.15 -14.52 2.21
N VAL A 151 10.81 -15.48 3.07
CA VAL A 151 11.82 -16.26 3.83
C VAL A 151 12.74 -17.01 2.88
N GLN A 152 12.20 -17.71 1.88
CA GLN A 152 13.00 -18.48 0.91
C GLN A 152 13.98 -17.58 0.16
N GLN A 153 13.52 -16.42 -0.31
CA GLN A 153 14.35 -15.46 -1.05
C GLN A 153 15.45 -14.88 -0.16
N ALA A 154 15.11 -14.40 1.05
CA ALA A 154 16.08 -13.85 1.99
C ALA A 154 17.16 -14.87 2.37
N GLN A 155 16.81 -16.16 2.44
CA GLN A 155 17.73 -17.25 2.75
C GLN A 155 18.52 -17.76 1.53
N SER A 156 18.13 -17.42 0.31
CA SER A 156 18.80 -17.88 -0.91
C SER A 156 19.99 -17.02 -1.33
N LEU A 157 20.04 -15.77 -0.85
CA LEU A 157 21.04 -14.75 -1.12
C LEU A 157 21.94 -14.53 0.10
#